data_AF-A0A419HQ82-F1
#
_entry.id   AF-A0A419HQ82-F1
#
_cell.length_a   1.000
_cell.length_b   1.000
_cell.length_c   1.000
_cell.angle_alpha   90.00
_cell.angle_beta   90.00
_cell.angle_gamma   90.00
#
_symmetry.space_group_name_H-M   'P 1'
#
loop_
_entity.id
_entity.type
_entity.pdbx_description
1 polymer ?
#
loop_
_entity_poly.entity_id
_entity_poly.type
_entity_poly.pdbx_seq_one_letter_code
_entity_poly.pdbx_strand_id
1 'polypeptide(L)'
;MFREGYPFPDEDTHRYIPRRKRRREPDSDGVQSARILAGYFARPDAVPDELADALHEVYPIFDHHDLIAGAIPAQDHERARRTGRWLVRTAMDRCAVRVGLALLGAVGEPEDIPVIQLIGLLSKVFGPLSAHAVERIATGPEALIWLAERVTGWGRVYVVETLCRLGDPGANRWLLRQAVDGDYLNRYFAGEVAMAAGLHEVLDEFEHDPELVEHTGRLLGVMAESECMGMTLEHYPHAAAVIEAHARHA
;
A
#
# COMPACT_ATOMS: atom_id res chain seq x y z
N MET A 1 7.52 20.02 6.86
CA MET A 1 7.59 18.98 5.81
C MET A 1 8.31 17.78 6.39
N PHE A 2 7.58 16.77 6.83
CA PHE A 2 8.19 15.49 7.24
C PHE A 2 8.82 14.88 6.00
N ARG A 3 10.11 14.56 6.06
CA ARG A 3 10.85 14.03 4.92
C ARG A 3 10.65 12.52 4.73
N GLU A 4 9.56 11.92 5.24
CA GLU A 4 9.27 10.48 5.09
C GLU A 4 10.49 9.56 5.40
N GLY A 5 11.27 9.91 6.43
CA GLY A 5 12.49 9.18 6.82
C GLY A 5 13.75 9.48 6.02
N TYR A 6 13.72 10.41 5.05
CA TYR A 6 14.90 10.79 4.30
C TYR A 6 15.84 11.73 5.09
N PRO A 7 17.18 11.57 4.92
CA PRO A 7 17.82 10.49 4.17
C PRO A 7 17.74 9.16 4.93
N PHE A 8 17.57 8.07 4.19
CA PHE A 8 17.71 6.74 4.76
C PHE A 8 19.19 6.42 5.06
N PRO A 9 19.47 5.46 5.96
CA PRO A 9 20.84 5.08 6.28
C PRO A 9 21.66 4.57 5.08
N ASP A 10 21.00 4.01 4.08
CA ASP A 10 21.54 3.50 2.81
C ASP A 10 21.44 4.54 1.66
N GLU A 11 21.18 5.81 1.94
CA GLU A 11 20.93 6.79 0.88
C GLU A 11 22.14 6.99 -0.05
N ASP A 12 23.36 6.97 0.48
CA ASP A 12 24.57 7.18 -0.33
C ASP A 12 24.92 5.95 -1.20
N THR A 13 24.63 4.74 -0.72
CA THR A 13 24.83 3.50 -1.48
C THR A 13 23.86 3.40 -2.66
N HIS A 14 22.62 3.89 -2.50
CA HIS A 14 21.63 3.94 -3.59
C HIS A 14 21.80 5.11 -4.56
N ARG A 15 22.44 6.22 -4.16
CA ARG A 15 22.68 7.39 -5.03
C ARG A 15 23.69 7.11 -6.15
N TYR A 16 24.66 6.23 -5.92
CA TYR A 16 25.78 6.01 -6.85
C TYR A 16 25.50 4.95 -7.93
N ILE A 17 24.31 4.37 -7.96
CA ILE A 17 23.98 3.30 -8.91
C ILE A 17 23.68 3.92 -10.29
N PRO A 18 24.47 3.63 -11.34
CA PRO A 18 24.30 4.25 -12.64
C PRO A 18 22.90 3.98 -13.21
N ARG A 19 22.24 5.03 -13.76
CA ARG A 19 20.92 4.95 -14.42
C ARG A 19 20.76 3.80 -15.43
N ARG A 20 21.85 3.27 -15.99
CA ARG A 20 21.86 2.09 -16.87
C ARG A 20 21.53 0.77 -16.16
N LYS A 21 21.86 0.58 -14.88
CA LYS A 21 21.50 -0.61 -14.08
C LYS A 21 20.01 -0.64 -13.70
N ARG A 22 19.33 0.53 -13.65
CA ARG A 22 17.88 0.65 -13.40
C ARG A 22 16.99 0.15 -14.54
N ARG A 23 17.58 -0.25 -15.67
CA ARG A 23 16.87 -0.79 -16.84
C ARG A 23 16.86 -2.33 -16.81
N ARG A 24 16.81 -2.91 -15.61
CA ARG A 24 16.48 -4.33 -15.44
C ARG A 24 14.97 -4.47 -15.59
N GLU A 25 14.55 -5.52 -16.30
CA GLU A 25 13.13 -5.82 -16.47
C GLU A 25 12.55 -6.14 -15.08
N PRO A 26 11.39 -5.58 -14.69
CA PRO A 26 10.76 -5.82 -13.39
C PRO A 26 10.77 -7.30 -12.98
N ASP A 27 10.35 -8.19 -13.87
CA ASP A 27 10.34 -9.64 -13.65
C ASP A 27 11.71 -10.22 -13.23
N SER A 28 12.82 -9.60 -13.64
CA SER A 28 14.16 -10.06 -13.28
C SER A 28 14.51 -9.82 -11.80
N ASP A 29 14.00 -8.75 -11.18
CA ASP A 29 14.29 -8.42 -9.79
C ASP A 29 13.47 -9.31 -8.84
N GLY A 30 12.17 -9.56 -9.14
CA GLY A 30 11.34 -10.49 -8.38
C GLY A 30 11.87 -11.93 -8.40
N VAL A 31 12.29 -12.41 -9.59
CA VAL A 31 12.93 -13.72 -9.74
C VAL A 31 14.27 -13.77 -9.00
N GLN A 32 15.04 -12.68 -8.99
CA GLN A 32 16.30 -12.60 -8.25
C GLN A 32 16.05 -12.66 -6.74
N SER A 33 15.05 -11.93 -6.20
CA SER A 33 14.64 -12.03 -4.80
C SER A 33 14.27 -13.46 -4.42
N ALA A 34 13.42 -14.12 -5.23
CA ALA A 34 13.00 -15.50 -4.99
C ALA A 34 14.19 -16.48 -4.98
N ARG A 35 15.16 -16.32 -5.89
CA ARG A 35 16.37 -17.15 -5.93
C ARG A 35 17.25 -16.97 -4.70
N ILE A 36 17.45 -15.72 -4.26
CA ILE A 36 18.24 -15.41 -3.06
C ILE A 36 17.56 -16.01 -1.82
N LEU A 37 16.23 -15.85 -1.71
CA LEU A 37 15.45 -16.43 -0.63
C LEU A 37 15.52 -17.96 -0.62
N ALA A 38 15.39 -18.62 -1.77
CA ALA A 38 15.52 -20.07 -1.88
C ALA A 38 16.92 -20.55 -1.41
N GLY A 39 17.98 -19.83 -1.80
CA GLY A 39 19.34 -20.12 -1.33
C GLY A 39 19.50 -19.92 0.19
N TYR A 40 18.89 -18.88 0.75
CA TYR A 40 18.87 -18.63 2.18
C TYR A 40 18.15 -19.73 2.97
N PHE A 41 16.95 -20.13 2.53
CA PHE A 41 16.17 -21.17 3.21
C PHE A 41 16.82 -22.56 3.09
N ALA A 42 17.54 -22.84 2.00
CA ALA A 42 18.30 -24.08 1.83
C ALA A 42 19.46 -24.25 2.84
N ARG A 43 19.90 -23.18 3.50
CA ARG A 43 20.97 -23.21 4.52
C ARG A 43 20.39 -22.99 5.92
N PRO A 44 20.22 -24.01 6.78
CA PRO A 44 19.59 -23.87 8.09
C PRO A 44 20.33 -22.92 9.06
N ASP A 45 21.64 -22.77 8.88
CA ASP A 45 22.54 -21.94 9.67
C ASP A 45 22.64 -20.49 9.17
N ALA A 46 22.06 -20.17 8.02
CA ALA A 46 22.11 -18.81 7.47
C ALA A 46 21.39 -17.80 8.36
N VAL A 47 22.09 -16.69 8.63
CA VAL A 47 21.59 -15.61 9.48
C VAL A 47 20.96 -14.50 8.63
N PRO A 48 19.93 -13.80 9.15
CA PRO A 48 19.25 -12.75 8.40
C PRO A 48 20.14 -11.61 7.86
N ASP A 49 21.28 -11.36 8.51
CA ASP A 49 22.26 -10.34 8.09
C ASP A 49 22.88 -10.67 6.72
N GLU A 50 23.24 -11.94 6.48
CA GLU A 50 23.74 -12.41 5.18
C GLU A 50 22.68 -12.25 4.07
N LEU A 51 21.40 -12.41 4.43
CA LEU A 51 20.29 -12.19 3.51
C LEU A 51 20.15 -10.69 3.19
N ALA A 52 20.26 -9.81 4.18
CA ALA A 52 20.20 -8.36 3.97
C ALA A 52 21.30 -7.89 2.99
N ASP A 53 22.53 -8.36 3.18
CA ASP A 53 23.66 -8.07 2.28
C ASP A 53 23.40 -8.56 0.85
N ALA A 54 22.86 -9.77 0.69
CA ALA A 54 22.55 -10.34 -0.61
C ALA A 54 21.44 -9.56 -1.36
N LEU A 55 20.59 -8.83 -0.64
CA LEU A 55 19.46 -8.09 -1.19
C LEU A 55 19.79 -6.65 -1.60
N HIS A 56 20.98 -6.13 -1.28
CA HIS A 56 21.39 -4.73 -1.46
C HIS A 56 21.17 -4.17 -2.90
N GLU A 57 21.31 -4.99 -3.94
CA GLU A 57 21.08 -4.59 -5.34
C GLU A 57 19.77 -5.12 -5.95
N VAL A 58 18.86 -5.65 -5.14
CA VAL A 58 17.58 -6.20 -5.62
C VAL A 58 16.47 -5.23 -5.28
N TYR A 59 15.78 -4.70 -6.29
CA TYR A 59 14.70 -3.74 -6.08
C TYR A 59 13.36 -4.43 -6.26
N PRO A 60 12.86 -5.19 -5.25
CA PRO A 60 11.54 -5.77 -5.38
C PRO A 60 10.54 -4.63 -5.55
N ILE A 61 9.94 -4.57 -6.74
CA ILE A 61 8.75 -3.81 -7.03
C ILE A 61 7.59 -4.54 -6.33
N PHE A 62 6.58 -3.77 -5.93
CA PHE A 62 5.35 -4.25 -5.31
C PHE A 62 4.72 -5.46 -6.05
N ASP A 63 4.85 -5.53 -7.37
CA ASP A 63 4.23 -6.61 -8.17
C ASP A 63 4.87 -8.00 -7.98
N HIS A 64 5.93 -8.14 -7.17
CA HIS A 64 6.65 -9.42 -7.01
C HIS A 64 6.32 -10.21 -5.73
N HIS A 65 5.28 -9.82 -4.98
CA HIS A 65 4.91 -10.49 -3.73
C HIS A 65 4.56 -11.96 -3.91
N ASP A 66 3.83 -12.30 -4.98
CA ASP A 66 3.43 -13.69 -5.23
C ASP A 66 4.64 -14.59 -5.54
N LEU A 67 5.67 -14.04 -6.19
CA LEU A 67 6.92 -14.76 -6.45
C LEU A 67 7.70 -15.03 -5.15
N ILE A 68 7.72 -14.05 -4.23
CA ILE A 68 8.35 -14.20 -2.92
C ILE A 68 7.57 -15.22 -2.08
N ALA A 69 6.24 -15.11 -2.03
CA ALA A 69 5.38 -16.04 -1.30
C ALA A 69 5.53 -17.48 -1.82
N GLY A 70 5.54 -17.67 -3.14
CA GLY A 70 5.72 -18.98 -3.77
C GLY A 70 7.11 -19.61 -3.56
N ALA A 71 8.10 -18.81 -3.16
CA ALA A 71 9.46 -19.29 -2.90
C ALA A 71 9.66 -19.83 -1.47
N ILE A 72 8.68 -19.68 -0.57
CA ILE A 72 8.79 -20.09 0.84
C ILE A 72 8.17 -21.48 1.02
N PRO A 73 8.97 -22.52 1.34
CA PRO A 73 8.41 -23.83 1.66
C PRO A 73 7.54 -23.80 2.93
N ALA A 74 6.48 -24.60 2.98
CA ALA A 74 5.56 -24.65 4.13
C ALA A 74 6.28 -24.93 5.46
N GLN A 75 7.29 -25.79 5.45
CA GLN A 75 8.11 -26.10 6.62
C GLN A 75 8.94 -24.91 7.14
N ASP A 76 9.18 -23.91 6.30
CA ASP A 76 10.00 -22.74 6.60
C ASP A 76 9.17 -21.50 6.98
N HIS A 77 7.82 -21.58 7.06
CA HIS A 77 6.97 -20.42 7.37
C HIS A 77 7.37 -19.70 8.67
N GLU A 78 7.63 -20.44 9.74
CA GLU A 78 8.06 -19.84 11.01
C GLU A 78 9.44 -19.17 10.90
N ARG A 79 10.36 -19.77 10.13
CA ARG A 79 11.66 -19.16 9.87
C ARG A 79 11.50 -17.90 9.03
N ALA A 80 10.73 -17.96 7.95
CA ALA A 80 10.44 -16.84 7.07
C ALA A 80 9.80 -15.68 7.83
N ARG A 81 8.87 -15.95 8.75
CA ARG A 81 8.27 -14.93 9.61
C ARG A 81 9.29 -14.28 10.55
N ARG A 82 10.11 -15.08 11.24
CA ARG A 82 11.19 -14.55 12.10
C ARG A 82 12.19 -13.70 11.30
N THR A 83 12.56 -14.15 10.11
CA THR A 83 13.44 -13.39 9.20
C THR A 83 12.77 -12.10 8.74
N GLY A 84 11.49 -12.13 8.36
CA GLY A 84 10.72 -10.94 7.99
C GLY A 84 10.69 -9.89 9.11
N ARG A 85 10.37 -10.33 10.35
CA ARG A 85 10.41 -9.48 11.55
C ARG A 85 11.79 -8.85 11.77
N TRP A 86 12.86 -9.63 11.61
CA TRP A 86 14.22 -9.14 11.78
C TRP A 86 14.58 -8.10 10.72
N LEU A 87 14.30 -8.36 9.44
CA LEU A 87 14.60 -7.44 8.36
C LEU A 87 13.88 -6.11 8.54
N VAL A 88 12.59 -6.13 8.87
CA VAL A 88 11.81 -4.89 9.06
C VAL A 88 12.28 -4.08 10.28
N ARG A 89 12.74 -4.75 11.35
CA ARG A 89 13.14 -4.07 12.60
C ARG A 89 14.60 -3.65 12.65
N THR A 90 15.47 -4.29 11.88
CA THR A 90 16.93 -4.21 12.09
C THR A 90 17.71 -3.91 10.82
N ALA A 91 17.22 -4.24 9.63
CA ALA A 91 17.99 -4.01 8.42
C ALA A 91 18.18 -2.50 8.16
N MET A 92 19.40 -2.14 7.76
CA MET A 92 19.78 -0.76 7.42
C MET A 92 19.57 -0.43 5.94
N ASP A 93 19.24 -1.44 5.14
CA ASP A 93 19.04 -1.38 3.71
C ASP A 93 17.54 -1.46 3.34
N ARG A 94 17.07 -0.53 2.51
CA ARG A 94 15.65 -0.44 2.14
C ARG A 94 15.20 -1.65 1.32
N CYS A 95 16.05 -2.25 0.50
CA CYS A 95 15.72 -3.44 -0.28
C CYS A 95 15.49 -4.65 0.65
N ALA A 96 16.35 -4.80 1.66
CA ALA A 96 16.18 -5.80 2.71
C ALA A 96 14.86 -5.62 3.48
N VAL A 97 14.51 -4.39 3.87
CA VAL A 97 13.23 -4.08 4.53
C VAL A 97 12.03 -4.41 3.64
N ARG A 98 12.09 -4.13 2.33
CA ARG A 98 11.02 -4.48 1.38
C ARG A 98 10.78 -5.98 1.29
N VAL A 99 11.85 -6.77 1.24
CA VAL A 99 11.73 -8.24 1.29
C VAL A 99 11.18 -8.69 2.65
N GLY A 100 11.59 -8.05 3.74
CA GLY A 100 11.02 -8.29 5.06
C GLY A 100 9.49 -8.11 5.08
N LEU A 101 8.99 -7.02 4.50
CA LEU A 101 7.55 -6.77 4.35
C LEU A 101 6.86 -7.82 3.46
N ALA A 102 7.49 -8.22 2.36
CA ALA A 102 6.95 -9.27 1.49
C ALA A 102 6.87 -10.63 2.22
N LEU A 103 7.87 -10.98 3.04
CA LEU A 103 7.83 -12.19 3.88
C LEU A 103 6.70 -12.11 4.90
N LEU A 104 6.52 -10.97 5.57
CA LEU A 104 5.42 -10.78 6.51
C LEU A 104 4.04 -10.80 5.81
N GLY A 105 3.92 -10.26 4.61
CA GLY A 105 2.69 -10.42 3.82
C GLY A 105 2.42 -11.89 3.46
N ALA A 106 3.45 -12.66 3.14
CA ALA A 106 3.31 -14.06 2.75
C ALA A 106 2.93 -14.98 3.91
N VAL A 107 3.60 -14.85 5.06
CA VAL A 107 3.52 -15.82 6.18
C VAL A 107 3.27 -15.18 7.55
N GLY A 108 3.12 -13.85 7.63
CA GLY A 108 2.92 -13.12 8.88
C GLY A 108 1.57 -13.42 9.54
N GLU A 109 1.44 -12.92 10.77
CA GLU A 109 0.23 -13.06 11.59
C GLU A 109 -0.28 -11.68 12.06
N PRO A 110 -1.50 -11.59 12.60
CA PRO A 110 -2.04 -10.33 13.11
C PRO A 110 -1.11 -9.60 14.11
N GLU A 111 -0.29 -10.31 14.88
CA GLU A 111 0.71 -9.74 15.79
C GLU A 111 1.82 -8.94 15.08
N ASP A 112 1.97 -9.11 13.76
CA ASP A 112 2.91 -8.38 12.92
C ASP A 112 2.36 -7.04 12.42
N ILE A 113 1.05 -6.81 12.52
CA ILE A 113 0.42 -5.56 12.06
C ILE A 113 1.11 -4.31 12.63
N PRO A 114 1.40 -4.20 13.95
CA PRO A 114 2.01 -2.99 14.49
C PRO A 114 3.37 -2.64 13.88
N VAL A 115 4.21 -3.64 13.57
CA VAL A 115 5.52 -3.36 12.96
C VAL A 115 5.38 -2.98 11.47
N ILE A 116 4.44 -3.61 10.76
CA ILE A 116 4.13 -3.31 9.35
C ILE A 116 3.55 -1.89 9.20
N GLN A 117 2.66 -1.51 10.11
CA GLN A 117 2.09 -0.16 10.19
C GLN A 117 3.17 0.88 10.47
N LEU A 118 4.05 0.63 11.46
CA LEU A 118 5.11 1.56 11.82
C LEU A 118 6.05 1.86 10.65
N ILE A 119 6.56 0.82 9.98
CA ILE A 119 7.45 1.01 8.83
C ILE A 119 6.70 1.60 7.63
N GLY A 120 5.39 1.32 7.50
CA GLY A 120 4.52 1.86 6.46
C GLY A 120 4.34 3.37 6.51
N LEU A 121 4.56 4.00 7.66
CA LEU A 121 4.56 5.47 7.79
C LEU A 121 5.64 6.15 6.94
N LEU A 122 6.66 5.42 6.51
CA LEU A 122 7.64 5.83 5.50
C LEU A 122 7.03 5.63 4.10
N SER A 123 5.92 6.34 3.90
CA SER A 123 4.87 6.05 2.92
C SER A 123 5.37 5.81 1.50
N LYS A 124 6.25 6.66 0.99
CA LYS A 124 6.76 6.55 -0.38
C LYS A 124 7.56 5.28 -0.65
N VAL A 125 8.28 4.74 0.34
CA VAL A 125 9.21 3.61 0.14
C VAL A 125 8.57 2.29 0.52
N PHE A 126 7.78 2.28 1.60
CA PHE A 126 7.24 1.08 2.22
C PHE A 126 5.71 1.03 2.26
N GLY A 127 5.02 2.15 2.02
CA GLY A 127 3.55 2.23 2.07
C GLY A 127 2.81 1.19 1.23
N PRO A 128 3.15 1.00 -0.07
CA PRO A 128 2.49 -0.03 -0.90
C PRO A 128 2.63 -1.43 -0.30
N LEU A 129 3.85 -1.80 0.09
CA LEU A 129 4.15 -3.11 0.69
C LEU A 129 3.45 -3.32 2.02
N SER A 130 3.39 -2.28 2.84
CA SER A 130 2.67 -2.32 4.12
C SER A 130 1.18 -2.48 3.90
N ALA A 131 0.58 -1.80 2.91
CA ALA A 131 -0.82 -1.96 2.56
C ALA A 131 -1.13 -3.42 2.19
N HIS A 132 -0.33 -4.00 1.29
CA HIS A 132 -0.51 -5.40 0.87
C HIS A 132 -0.27 -6.40 2.01
N ALA A 133 0.76 -6.19 2.83
CA ALA A 133 1.00 -7.07 3.97
C ALA A 133 -0.16 -7.03 4.98
N VAL A 134 -0.72 -5.83 5.27
CA VAL A 134 -1.89 -5.70 6.14
C VAL A 134 -3.13 -6.34 5.49
N GLU A 135 -3.39 -6.13 4.20
CA GLU A 135 -4.50 -6.76 3.45
C GLU A 135 -4.53 -8.29 3.62
N ARG A 136 -3.35 -8.91 3.67
CA ARG A 136 -3.23 -10.37 3.76
C ARG A 136 -3.38 -10.94 5.17
N ILE A 137 -3.05 -10.17 6.21
CA ILE A 137 -2.99 -10.67 7.59
C ILE A 137 -4.12 -10.13 8.48
N ALA A 138 -4.71 -8.98 8.13
CA ALA A 138 -5.76 -8.37 8.93
C ALA A 138 -7.11 -9.05 8.67
N THR A 139 -7.93 -9.14 9.71
CA THR A 139 -9.29 -9.72 9.65
C THR A 139 -10.37 -8.66 9.38
N GLY A 140 -10.00 -7.39 9.29
CA GLY A 140 -10.91 -6.25 9.16
C GLY A 140 -10.18 -5.00 8.66
N PRO A 141 -10.91 -3.92 8.38
CA PRO A 141 -10.36 -2.72 7.73
C PRO A 141 -9.56 -1.83 8.70
N GLU A 142 -9.66 -2.04 10.01
CA GLU A 142 -9.19 -1.11 11.04
C GLU A 142 -7.68 -0.82 10.90
N ALA A 143 -6.90 -1.86 10.60
CA ALA A 143 -5.46 -1.71 10.42
C ALA A 143 -5.09 -0.89 9.18
N LEU A 144 -5.88 -1.00 8.11
CA LEU A 144 -5.70 -0.24 6.88
C LEU A 144 -6.23 1.19 7.03
N ILE A 145 -7.37 1.39 7.69
CA ILE A 145 -7.91 2.71 8.03
C ILE A 145 -6.89 3.48 8.87
N TRP A 146 -6.35 2.85 9.92
CA TRP A 146 -5.32 3.46 10.75
C TRP A 146 -4.12 3.95 9.93
N LEU A 147 -3.70 3.14 8.94
CA LEU A 147 -2.59 3.47 8.07
C LEU A 147 -2.97 4.62 7.12
N ALA A 148 -4.14 4.54 6.49
CA ALA A 148 -4.67 5.52 5.55
C ALA A 148 -4.69 6.92 6.17
N GLU A 149 -5.15 7.04 7.40
CA GLU A 149 -5.19 8.30 8.17
C GLU A 149 -3.80 8.94 8.41
N ARG A 150 -2.71 8.19 8.24
CA ARG A 150 -1.35 8.61 8.65
C ARG A 150 -0.34 8.65 7.51
N VAL A 151 -0.62 7.96 6.40
CA VAL A 151 0.25 7.97 5.23
C VAL A 151 -0.13 9.09 4.25
N THR A 152 0.86 9.56 3.50
CA THR A 152 0.70 10.59 2.46
C THR A 152 1.25 10.12 1.12
N GLY A 153 0.96 10.81 0.03
CA GLY A 153 1.56 10.48 -1.26
C GLY A 153 1.18 9.07 -1.76
N TRP A 154 2.11 8.39 -2.43
CA TRP A 154 1.85 7.09 -3.04
C TRP A 154 1.39 6.02 -2.05
N GLY A 155 1.95 5.94 -0.84
CA GLY A 155 1.48 4.96 0.12
C GLY A 155 0.00 5.13 0.48
N ARG A 156 -0.53 6.37 0.49
CA ARG A 156 -1.97 6.61 0.67
C ARG A 156 -2.80 6.05 -0.49
N VAL A 157 -2.35 6.24 -1.73
CA VAL A 157 -3.01 5.68 -2.92
C VAL A 157 -3.21 4.18 -2.76
N TYR A 158 -2.14 3.43 -2.51
CA TYR A 158 -2.23 1.97 -2.38
C TYR A 158 -3.11 1.54 -1.19
N VAL A 159 -3.03 2.22 -0.05
CA VAL A 159 -3.88 1.87 1.11
C VAL A 159 -5.35 2.10 0.81
N VAL A 160 -5.71 3.20 0.15
CA VAL A 160 -7.11 3.50 -0.20
C VAL A 160 -7.62 2.54 -1.28
N GLU A 161 -6.82 2.23 -2.29
CA GLU A 161 -7.16 1.20 -3.29
C GLU A 161 -7.37 -0.18 -2.64
N THR A 162 -6.54 -0.54 -1.65
CA THR A 162 -6.74 -1.76 -0.85
C THR A 162 -8.07 -1.71 -0.08
N LEU A 163 -8.39 -0.59 0.58
CA LEU A 163 -9.68 -0.43 1.26
C LEU A 163 -10.88 -0.58 0.29
N CYS A 164 -10.75 -0.08 -0.94
CA CYS A 164 -11.77 -0.24 -1.98
C CYS A 164 -11.97 -1.72 -2.38
N ARG A 165 -10.91 -2.52 -2.40
CA ARG A 165 -10.99 -3.96 -2.75
C ARG A 165 -11.56 -4.86 -1.65
N LEU A 166 -11.48 -4.45 -0.38
CA LEU A 166 -11.98 -5.26 0.74
C LEU A 166 -13.49 -5.53 0.67
N GLY A 167 -14.27 -4.55 0.17
CA GLY A 167 -15.73 -4.62 0.21
C GLY A 167 -16.32 -4.67 1.62
N ASP A 168 -15.58 -4.20 2.62
CA ASP A 168 -15.99 -4.21 4.03
C ASP A 168 -16.87 -2.99 4.36
N PRO A 169 -18.03 -3.14 5.03
CA PRO A 169 -18.90 -2.01 5.38
C PRO A 169 -18.24 -0.93 6.27
N GLY A 170 -17.31 -1.33 7.14
CA GLY A 170 -16.51 -0.41 7.93
C GLY A 170 -15.53 0.40 7.08
N ALA A 171 -14.90 -0.24 6.09
CA ALA A 171 -14.11 0.47 5.09
C ALA A 171 -14.98 1.46 4.30
N ASN A 172 -16.13 1.04 3.79
CA ASN A 172 -17.03 1.88 3.00
C ASN A 172 -17.47 3.14 3.76
N ARG A 173 -17.80 3.01 5.04
CA ARG A 173 -18.15 4.17 5.89
C ARG A 173 -17.02 5.20 6.00
N TRP A 174 -15.78 4.73 6.13
CA TRP A 174 -14.60 5.61 6.17
C TRP A 174 -14.32 6.21 4.79
N LEU A 175 -14.42 5.40 3.72
CA LEU A 175 -14.20 5.81 2.34
C LEU A 175 -15.11 6.97 1.94
N LEU A 176 -16.39 6.90 2.30
CA LEU A 176 -17.41 7.92 2.04
C LEU A 176 -17.23 9.25 2.77
N ARG A 177 -16.36 9.31 3.80
CA ARG A 177 -16.21 10.49 4.66
C ARG A 177 -14.80 11.05 4.70
N GLN A 178 -13.77 10.23 4.43
CA GLN A 178 -12.38 10.62 4.71
C GLN A 178 -11.34 10.22 3.65
N ALA A 179 -11.70 9.46 2.61
CA ALA A 179 -10.72 8.97 1.63
C ALA A 179 -9.92 10.08 0.91
N VAL A 180 -10.55 11.22 0.58
CA VAL A 180 -9.94 12.32 -0.16
C VAL A 180 -9.64 13.47 0.79
N ASP A 181 -8.37 13.86 0.85
CA ASP A 181 -7.83 14.88 1.75
C ASP A 181 -7.34 16.16 1.02
N GLY A 182 -7.49 16.21 -0.30
CA GLY A 182 -7.02 17.32 -1.15
C GLY A 182 -5.62 17.14 -1.74
N ASP A 183 -4.92 16.04 -1.45
CA ASP A 183 -3.69 15.68 -2.18
C ASP A 183 -3.95 15.46 -3.69
N TYR A 184 -2.98 15.84 -4.52
CA TYR A 184 -3.06 15.69 -5.97
C TYR A 184 -3.20 14.22 -6.40
N LEU A 185 -2.61 13.28 -5.66
CA LEU A 185 -2.68 11.85 -5.96
C LEU A 185 -4.06 11.24 -5.69
N ASN A 186 -4.98 11.95 -5.05
CA ASN A 186 -6.36 11.48 -4.88
C ASN A 186 -7.05 11.21 -6.23
N ARG A 187 -6.59 11.84 -7.31
CA ARG A 187 -7.06 11.60 -8.69
C ARG A 187 -6.92 10.14 -9.14
N TYR A 188 -5.98 9.39 -8.57
CA TYR A 188 -5.79 7.98 -8.92
C TYR A 188 -6.92 7.07 -8.41
N PHE A 189 -7.51 7.39 -7.25
CA PHE A 189 -8.47 6.50 -6.59
C PHE A 189 -9.85 7.10 -6.34
N ALA A 190 -10.07 8.41 -6.55
CA ALA A 190 -11.34 9.06 -6.18
C ALA A 190 -12.58 8.40 -6.81
N GLY A 191 -12.53 8.06 -8.10
CA GLY A 191 -13.65 7.35 -8.73
C GLY A 191 -13.78 5.89 -8.27
N GLU A 192 -12.69 5.22 -7.91
CA GLU A 192 -12.76 3.89 -7.29
C GLU A 192 -13.44 3.94 -5.93
N VAL A 193 -13.16 4.96 -5.13
CA VAL A 193 -13.83 5.22 -3.85
C VAL A 193 -15.34 5.39 -4.05
N ALA A 194 -15.74 6.23 -5.00
CA ALA A 194 -17.16 6.48 -5.29
C ALA A 194 -17.91 5.21 -5.74
N MET A 195 -17.23 4.32 -6.47
CA MET A 195 -17.76 3.03 -6.91
C MET A 195 -17.80 2.00 -5.78
N ALA A 196 -16.67 1.74 -5.13
CA ALA A 196 -16.51 0.69 -4.14
C ALA A 196 -17.35 0.94 -2.88
N ALA A 197 -17.47 2.20 -2.47
CA ALA A 197 -18.22 2.57 -1.28
C ALA A 197 -19.72 2.76 -1.53
N GLY A 198 -20.20 2.59 -2.78
CA GLY A 198 -21.61 2.71 -3.11
C GLY A 198 -22.15 4.13 -2.92
N LEU A 199 -21.41 5.17 -3.32
CA LEU A 199 -21.80 6.57 -3.07
C LEU A 199 -23.21 6.90 -3.58
N HIS A 200 -23.59 6.35 -4.72
CA HIS A 200 -24.91 6.52 -5.33
C HIS A 200 -26.05 5.84 -4.56
N GLU A 201 -25.74 4.93 -3.64
CA GLU A 201 -26.72 4.18 -2.83
C GLU A 201 -27.05 4.90 -1.52
N VAL A 202 -26.21 5.85 -1.08
CA VAL A 202 -26.34 6.56 0.20
C VAL A 202 -26.83 8.01 0.04
N LEU A 203 -27.37 8.37 -1.13
CA LEU A 203 -27.80 9.74 -1.41
C LEU A 203 -28.92 10.23 -0.49
N ASP A 204 -29.76 9.33 0.01
CA ASP A 204 -30.82 9.66 0.97
C ASP A 204 -30.27 10.08 2.35
N GLU A 205 -29.01 9.76 2.66
CA GLU A 205 -28.36 10.15 3.91
C GLU A 205 -27.91 11.62 3.91
N PHE A 206 -27.87 12.28 2.74
CA PHE A 206 -27.32 13.64 2.58
C PHE A 206 -28.04 14.69 3.43
N GLU A 207 -29.34 14.52 3.67
CA GLU A 207 -30.11 15.44 4.51
C GLU A 207 -29.63 15.45 5.98
N HIS A 208 -29.05 14.34 6.45
CA HIS A 208 -28.71 14.13 7.85
C HIS A 208 -27.21 13.96 8.10
N ASP A 209 -26.40 13.85 7.05
CA ASP A 209 -24.95 13.65 7.13
C ASP A 209 -24.18 14.73 6.35
N PRO A 210 -23.85 15.86 7.00
CA PRO A 210 -23.08 16.94 6.36
C PRO A 210 -21.64 16.54 6.03
N GLU A 211 -21.04 15.58 6.74
CA GLU A 211 -19.68 15.10 6.45
C GLU A 211 -19.66 14.32 5.12
N LEU A 212 -20.69 13.50 4.88
CA LEU A 212 -20.89 12.81 3.61
C LEU A 212 -21.07 13.79 2.45
N VAL A 213 -21.87 14.85 2.63
CA VAL A 213 -22.06 15.89 1.60
C VAL A 213 -20.73 16.59 1.30
N GLU A 214 -20.00 17.03 2.32
CA GLU A 214 -18.71 17.72 2.14
C GLU A 214 -17.71 16.82 1.41
N HIS A 215 -17.56 15.57 1.85
CA HIS A 215 -16.63 14.64 1.23
C HIS A 215 -17.03 14.29 -0.20
N THR A 216 -18.33 14.13 -0.47
CA THR A 216 -18.84 13.94 -1.84
C THR A 216 -18.44 15.10 -2.74
N GLY A 217 -18.54 16.33 -2.27
CA GLY A 217 -18.10 17.51 -3.03
C GLY A 217 -16.62 17.46 -3.38
N ARG A 218 -15.78 17.03 -2.44
CA ARG A 218 -14.34 16.83 -2.68
C ARG A 218 -14.08 15.73 -3.70
N LEU A 219 -14.78 14.59 -3.61
CA LEU A 219 -14.69 13.50 -4.59
C LEU A 219 -15.05 13.99 -6.00
N LEU A 220 -16.21 14.65 -6.14
CA LEU A 220 -16.67 15.19 -7.43
C LEU A 220 -15.67 16.21 -8.00
N GLY A 221 -15.14 17.10 -7.17
CA GLY A 221 -14.12 18.06 -7.58
C GLY A 221 -12.84 17.38 -8.10
N VAL A 222 -12.33 16.39 -7.36
CA VAL A 222 -11.16 15.61 -7.80
C VAL A 222 -11.43 14.90 -9.12
N MET A 223 -12.58 14.25 -9.28
CA MET A 223 -12.95 13.52 -10.49
C MET A 223 -13.17 14.45 -11.70
N ALA A 224 -13.61 15.70 -11.48
CA ALA A 224 -13.78 16.70 -12.53
C ALA A 224 -12.42 17.15 -13.10
N GLU A 225 -11.41 17.25 -12.25
CA GLU A 225 -10.08 17.72 -12.64
C GLU A 225 -9.13 16.59 -13.02
N SER A 226 -9.57 15.33 -13.01
CA SER A 226 -8.66 14.17 -13.04
C SER A 226 -7.85 13.99 -14.34
N GLU A 227 -8.13 14.71 -15.43
CA GLU A 227 -7.27 14.81 -16.66
C GLU A 227 -6.57 13.49 -17.08
N CYS A 228 -7.32 12.37 -17.12
CA CYS A 228 -6.85 10.99 -17.46
C CYS A 228 -6.11 10.21 -16.35
N MET A 229 -6.09 10.69 -15.11
CA MET A 229 -5.68 9.91 -13.94
C MET A 229 -6.92 9.26 -13.31
N GLY A 230 -6.90 7.94 -13.13
CA GLY A 230 -8.04 7.22 -12.54
C GLY A 230 -9.35 7.40 -13.30
N MET A 231 -10.48 7.22 -12.60
CA MET A 231 -11.82 7.38 -13.16
C MET A 231 -12.31 8.83 -13.04
N THR A 232 -12.68 9.42 -14.19
CA THR A 232 -13.25 10.78 -14.29
C THR A 232 -14.76 10.77 -14.09
N LEU A 233 -15.37 11.96 -13.93
CA LEU A 233 -16.83 12.10 -13.90
C LEU A 233 -17.52 11.54 -15.15
N GLU A 234 -16.92 11.70 -16.34
CA GLU A 234 -17.45 11.15 -17.60
C GLU A 234 -17.56 9.63 -17.57
N HIS A 235 -16.65 8.96 -16.86
CA HIS A 235 -16.62 7.49 -16.76
C HIS A 235 -17.32 6.95 -15.53
N TYR A 236 -17.84 7.81 -14.65
CA TYR A 236 -18.58 7.39 -13.46
C TYR A 236 -20.08 7.24 -13.78
N PRO A 237 -20.65 6.01 -13.77
CA PRO A 237 -22.00 5.76 -14.28
C PRO A 237 -23.10 6.54 -13.56
N HIS A 238 -22.88 6.88 -12.28
CA HIS A 238 -23.87 7.55 -11.43
C HIS A 238 -23.63 9.06 -11.29
N ALA A 239 -22.71 9.64 -12.08
CA ALA A 239 -22.29 11.04 -11.94
C ALA A 239 -23.47 12.03 -11.91
N ALA A 240 -24.42 11.90 -12.83
CA ALA A 240 -25.57 12.80 -12.90
C ALA A 240 -26.42 12.77 -11.61
N ALA A 241 -26.74 11.57 -11.10
CA ALA A 241 -27.55 11.41 -9.90
C ALA A 241 -26.84 11.97 -8.65
N VAL A 242 -25.55 11.68 -8.51
CA VAL A 242 -24.74 12.15 -7.37
C VAL A 242 -24.56 13.67 -7.40
N ILE A 243 -24.28 14.26 -8.58
CA ILE A 243 -24.16 15.71 -8.74
C ILE A 243 -25.48 16.41 -8.41
N GLU A 244 -26.60 15.90 -8.91
CA GLU A 244 -27.92 16.48 -8.63
C GLU A 244 -28.28 16.40 -7.14
N ALA A 245 -28.02 15.25 -6.51
CA ALA A 245 -28.25 15.07 -5.07
C ALA A 245 -27.37 16.00 -4.24
N HIS A 246 -26.08 16.10 -4.56
CA HIS A 246 -25.16 17.03 -3.89
C HIS A 246 -25.60 18.49 -4.04
N ALA A 247 -25.99 18.91 -5.25
CA ALA A 247 -26.41 20.29 -5.51
C ALA A 247 -27.66 20.72 -4.71
N ARG A 248 -28.51 19.77 -4.27
CA ARG A 248 -29.67 20.04 -3.41
C ARG A 248 -29.33 20.29 -1.94
N HIS A 249 -28.15 19.84 -1.50
CA HIS A 249 -27.76 19.83 -0.08
C HIS A 249 -26.51 20.66 0.23
N ALA A 250 -25.91 21.30 -0.78
CA ALA A 250 -24.66 22.07 -0.69
C ALA A 250 -24.85 23.58 -0.63
#